data_AF-A0A2V8HBI4-F1
#
_entry.id   AF-A0A2V8HBI4-F1
#
_cell.length_a   1.000
_cell.length_b   1.000
_cell.length_c   1.000
_cell.angle_alpha   90.00
_cell.angle_beta   90.00
_cell.angle_gamma   90.00
#
_symmetry.space_group_name_H-M   'P 1'
#
loop_
_entity.id
_entity.type
_entity.pdbx_description
1 polymer ?
#
loop_
_entity_poly.entity_id
_entity_poly.type
_entity_poly.pdbx_seq_one_letter_code
_entity_poly.pdbx_strand_id
1 'polypeptide(L)'
;MTIAAAALLISTQASAQEWVEYTNVQDRFTVNLPSQPTIRDFTYTSWLDAKLPARVYTVSRGAERYSITFVDYTQAERVHTEMAKALNCAPGAPQGQCTAAIAGTDSAAQGVGAWKYDVLGALDHASEAFLKRDAKVTYFAWATIDRIVGRQIHLTNPDQSRTFVQIHMLENRLYIFEATVPPRAPEPGLFQQSPRFLDAYGKPVRYPDNYMNMYGIPEASPARHGTQTP
;
A
#
# COMPACT_ATOMS: atom_id res chain seq x y z
N MET A 1 -25.41 47.58 51.45
CA MET A 1 -24.17 46.83 51.12
C MET A 1 -24.57 45.64 50.25
N THR A 2 -24.49 45.78 48.93
CA THR A 2 -24.85 44.73 47.96
C THR A 2 -23.58 44.00 47.56
N ILE A 3 -23.47 42.71 47.92
CA ILE A 3 -22.36 41.85 47.51
C ILE A 3 -22.80 41.17 46.20
N ALA A 4 -22.16 41.54 45.08
CA ALA A 4 -22.32 40.85 43.81
C ALA A 4 -21.39 39.64 43.78
N ALA A 5 -21.95 38.43 43.70
CA ALA A 5 -21.20 37.20 43.54
C ALA A 5 -20.81 37.01 42.06
N ALA A 6 -19.52 37.06 41.78
CA ALA A 6 -18.97 36.78 40.45
C ALA A 6 -18.84 35.26 40.26
N ALA A 7 -19.63 34.69 39.35
CA ALA A 7 -19.51 33.31 38.94
C ALA A 7 -18.31 33.15 37.98
N LEU A 8 -17.27 32.45 38.42
CA LEU A 8 -16.16 32.04 37.54
C LEU A 8 -16.63 30.88 36.63
N LEU A 9 -16.73 31.15 35.33
CA LEU A 9 -16.89 30.13 34.29
C LEU A 9 -15.55 29.40 34.10
N ILE A 10 -15.43 28.20 34.65
CA ILE A 10 -14.30 27.31 34.38
C ILE A 10 -14.47 26.81 32.93
N SER A 11 -13.70 27.40 32.02
CA SER A 11 -13.62 26.95 30.63
C SER A 11 -12.89 25.61 30.61
N THR A 12 -13.62 24.51 30.47
CA THR A 12 -13.00 23.22 30.17
C THR A 12 -12.30 23.36 28.82
N GLN A 13 -10.98 23.18 28.78
CA GLN A 13 -10.24 23.07 27.54
C GLN A 13 -10.81 21.90 26.73
N ALA A 14 -11.64 22.21 25.74
CA ALA A 14 -11.96 21.26 24.69
C ALA A 14 -10.66 21.02 23.95
N SER A 15 -10.02 19.87 24.18
CA SER A 15 -8.89 19.44 23.38
C SER A 15 -9.42 19.14 21.99
N ALA A 16 -9.41 20.15 21.10
CA ALA A 16 -9.56 19.91 19.69
C ALA A 16 -8.37 19.02 19.30
N GLN A 17 -8.61 17.72 19.15
CA GLN A 17 -7.58 16.78 18.73
C GLN A 17 -7.27 17.09 17.26
N GLU A 18 -6.19 17.85 17.09
CA GLU A 18 -5.68 18.25 15.79
C GLU A 18 -5.13 17.02 15.07
N TRP A 19 -5.38 16.95 13.75
CA TRP A 19 -4.73 15.95 12.91
C TRP A 19 -3.23 16.19 12.92
N VAL A 20 -2.45 15.12 13.06
CA VAL A 20 -0.98 15.17 13.02
C VAL A 20 -0.49 14.71 11.66
N GLU A 21 0.49 15.42 11.09
CA GLU A 21 1.28 14.87 10.00
C GLU A 21 2.26 13.84 10.59
N TYR A 22 2.06 12.57 10.24
CA TYR A 22 2.93 11.48 10.65
C TYR A 22 3.92 11.15 9.55
N THR A 23 5.21 11.26 9.84
CA THR A 23 6.30 10.93 8.90
C THR A 23 7.08 9.72 9.41
N ASN A 24 7.31 8.75 8.53
CA ASN A 24 8.24 7.66 8.77
C ASN A 24 9.30 7.63 7.65
N VAL A 25 10.53 8.01 7.99
CA VAL A 25 11.64 8.06 7.03
C VAL A 25 12.15 6.66 6.67
N GLN A 26 12.11 5.71 7.61
CA GLN A 26 12.54 4.33 7.38
C GLN A 26 11.67 3.66 6.31
N ASP A 27 10.35 3.78 6.47
CA ASP A 27 9.37 3.18 5.57
C ASP A 27 8.96 4.15 4.46
N ARG A 28 9.53 5.36 4.42
CA ARG A 28 9.44 6.34 3.34
C ARG A 28 8.03 6.82 2.99
N PHE A 29 7.25 7.21 3.98
CA PHE A 29 5.95 7.86 3.76
C PHE A 29 5.67 8.97 4.77
N THR A 30 4.79 9.89 4.38
CA THR A 30 4.09 10.81 5.29
C THR A 30 2.58 10.71 5.03
N VAL A 31 1.76 10.90 6.06
CA VAL A 31 0.29 10.89 5.99
C VAL A 31 -0.32 11.63 7.18
N ASN A 32 -1.46 12.29 6.99
CA ASN A 32 -2.18 12.89 8.11
C ASN A 32 -2.99 11.83 8.86
N LEU A 33 -2.83 11.78 10.18
CA LEU A 33 -3.53 10.86 11.07
C LEU A 33 -4.26 11.62 12.19
N PRO A 34 -5.34 11.06 12.76
CA PRO A 34 -6.02 11.68 13.90
C PRO A 34 -5.21 11.71 15.20
N SER A 35 -4.15 10.91 15.30
CA SER A 35 -3.22 10.85 16.43
C SER A 35 -1.96 10.07 16.02
N GLN A 36 -0.99 9.95 16.93
CA GLN A 36 0.18 9.10 16.71
C GLN A 36 -0.24 7.62 16.58
N PRO A 37 0.25 6.89 15.55
CA PRO A 37 -0.11 5.51 15.34
C PRO A 37 0.56 4.57 16.35
N THR A 38 -0.14 3.50 16.70
CA THR A 38 0.52 2.29 17.24
C THR A 38 1.19 1.56 16.09
N ILE A 39 2.43 1.10 16.33
CA ILE A 39 3.27 0.47 15.31
C ILE A 39 3.48 -0.99 15.68
N ARG A 40 3.34 -1.90 14.71
CA ARG A 40 3.58 -3.32 14.91
C ARG A 40 4.20 -3.97 13.67
N ASP A 41 5.30 -4.69 13.88
CA ASP A 41 5.90 -5.52 12.84
C ASP A 41 5.14 -6.84 12.69
N PHE A 42 5.13 -7.38 11.47
CA PHE A 42 4.55 -8.69 11.15
C PHE A 42 5.17 -9.28 9.88
N THR A 43 4.79 -10.52 9.56
CA THR A 43 5.19 -11.18 8.30
C THR A 43 4.04 -11.14 7.31
N TYR A 44 4.27 -10.53 6.15
CA TYR A 44 3.34 -10.55 5.04
C TYR A 44 3.60 -11.77 4.15
N THR A 45 2.54 -12.44 3.70
CA THR A 45 2.64 -13.52 2.71
C THR A 45 2.28 -12.94 1.35
N SER A 46 3.24 -12.95 0.44
CA SER A 46 3.07 -12.44 -0.92
C SER A 46 2.23 -13.38 -1.79
N TRP A 47 2.07 -13.04 -3.07
CA TRP A 47 1.29 -13.82 -4.01
C TRP A 47 1.90 -15.21 -4.23
N LEU A 48 3.23 -15.26 -4.30
CA LEU A 48 4.00 -16.49 -4.48
C LEU A 48 4.52 -17.05 -3.15
N ASP A 49 3.74 -16.88 -2.08
CA ASP A 49 3.97 -17.41 -0.73
C ASP A 49 5.23 -16.94 0.01
N ALA A 50 5.98 -15.97 -0.54
CA ALA A 50 7.16 -15.42 0.11
C ALA A 50 6.80 -14.72 1.42
N LYS A 51 7.62 -14.96 2.45
CA LYS A 51 7.47 -14.36 3.78
C LYS A 51 8.28 -13.08 3.86
N LEU A 52 7.60 -11.95 3.64
CA LEU A 52 8.22 -10.63 3.57
C LEU A 52 8.09 -9.88 4.92
N PRO A 53 9.12 -9.12 5.33
CA PRO A 53 9.00 -8.19 6.45
C PRO A 53 7.93 -7.14 6.15
N ALA A 54 7.10 -6.84 7.15
CA ALA A 54 6.04 -5.86 7.03
C ALA A 54 5.80 -5.16 8.36
N ARG A 55 5.14 -4.00 8.29
CA ARG A 55 4.76 -3.19 9.44
C ARG A 55 3.38 -2.59 9.22
N VAL A 56 2.60 -2.52 10.29
CA VAL A 56 1.31 -1.85 10.30
C VAL A 56 1.32 -0.70 11.31
N TYR A 57 0.78 0.42 10.88
CA TYR A 57 0.55 1.64 11.65
C TYR A 57 -0.95 1.77 11.84
N THR A 58 -1.45 1.85 13.07
CA THR A 58 -2.90 1.89 13.33
C THR A 58 -3.29 3.05 14.22
N VAL A 59 -4.38 3.73 13.87
CA VAL A 59 -5.04 4.76 14.68
C VAL A 59 -6.53 4.45 14.76
N SER A 60 -7.13 4.67 15.92
CA SER A 60 -8.58 4.63 16.11
C SER A 60 -9.06 5.95 16.72
N ARG A 61 -10.17 6.49 16.21
CA ARG A 61 -10.83 7.68 16.73
C ARG A 61 -12.34 7.41 16.82
N GLY A 62 -12.81 7.10 18.03
CA GLY A 62 -14.17 6.60 18.20
C GLY A 62 -14.38 5.31 17.38
N ALA A 63 -15.34 5.33 16.47
CA ALA A 63 -15.62 4.19 15.58
C ALA A 63 -14.86 4.24 14.24
N GLU A 64 -14.07 5.28 14.01
CA GLU A 64 -13.18 5.37 12.84
C GLU A 64 -11.89 4.60 13.08
N ARG A 65 -11.41 3.91 12.04
CA ARG A 65 -10.15 3.15 12.06
C ARG A 65 -9.32 3.54 10.85
N TYR A 66 -8.03 3.78 11.07
CA TYR A 66 -7.06 4.13 10.04
C TYR A 66 -5.88 3.19 10.16
N SER A 67 -5.37 2.73 9.03
CA SER A 67 -4.15 1.95 9.00
C SER A 67 -3.30 2.22 7.77
N ILE A 68 -1.99 2.07 7.96
CA ILE A 68 -1.02 2.02 6.88
C ILE A 68 -0.31 0.68 7.03
N THR A 69 -0.36 -0.14 5.99
CA THR A 69 0.46 -1.35 5.91
C THR A 69 1.62 -1.09 4.94
N PHE A 70 2.84 -1.30 5.43
CA PHE A 70 4.06 -1.29 4.66
C PHE A 70 4.56 -2.72 4.50
N VAL A 71 4.94 -3.12 3.28
CA VAL A 71 5.57 -4.41 3.00
C VAL A 71 6.87 -4.20 2.22
N ASP A 72 7.95 -4.78 2.73
CA ASP A 72 9.29 -4.64 2.17
C ASP A 72 9.56 -5.69 1.07
N TYR A 73 9.07 -5.41 -0.14
CA TYR A 73 9.35 -6.21 -1.33
C TYR A 73 10.79 -6.02 -1.84
N THR A 74 11.61 -5.13 -1.26
CA THR A 74 13.04 -5.05 -1.62
C THR A 74 13.79 -6.34 -1.24
N GLN A 75 13.23 -7.10 -0.31
CA GLN A 75 13.73 -8.40 0.13
C GLN A 75 13.25 -9.58 -0.72
N ALA A 76 12.36 -9.36 -1.69
CA ALA A 76 11.73 -10.43 -2.46
C ALA A 76 12.75 -11.34 -3.15
N GLU A 77 13.78 -10.78 -3.80
CA GLU A 77 14.82 -11.58 -4.45
C GLU A 77 15.55 -12.51 -3.49
N ARG A 78 15.94 -11.99 -2.32
CA ARG A 78 16.62 -12.78 -1.29
C ARG A 78 15.72 -13.91 -0.80
N VAL A 79 14.47 -13.60 -0.45
CA VAL A 79 13.52 -14.59 0.11
C VAL A 79 13.19 -15.67 -0.92
N HIS A 80 12.93 -15.31 -2.18
CA HIS A 80 12.70 -16.27 -3.25
C HIS A 80 13.95 -17.12 -3.56
N THR A 81 15.13 -16.53 -3.49
CA THR A 81 16.39 -17.28 -3.64
C THR A 81 16.53 -18.33 -2.54
N GLU A 82 16.20 -17.97 -1.29
CA GLU A 82 16.21 -18.90 -0.15
C GLU A 82 15.16 -20.00 -0.31
N MET A 83 13.94 -19.67 -0.75
CA MET A 83 12.89 -20.65 -1.07
C MET A 83 13.33 -21.63 -2.16
N ALA A 84 13.90 -21.12 -3.26
CA ALA A 84 14.39 -21.94 -4.37
C ALA A 84 15.53 -22.87 -3.92
N LYS A 85 16.44 -22.39 -3.07
CA LYS A 85 17.50 -23.23 -2.47
C LYS A 85 16.92 -24.33 -1.59
N ALA A 86 15.94 -24.00 -0.74
CA ALA A 86 15.28 -24.97 0.14
C ALA A 86 14.56 -26.09 -0.65
N LEU A 87 14.10 -25.78 -1.86
CA LEU A 87 13.47 -26.71 -2.79
C LEU A 87 14.46 -27.43 -3.72
N ASN A 88 15.78 -27.27 -3.54
CA ASN A 88 16.83 -27.83 -4.40
C ASN A 88 16.65 -27.49 -5.89
N CYS A 89 16.22 -26.27 -6.18
CA CYS A 89 16.02 -25.77 -7.54
C CYS A 89 17.36 -25.45 -8.25
N ALA A 90 18.07 -26.49 -8.70
CA ALA A 90 19.26 -26.38 -9.55
C ALA A 90 18.90 -26.40 -11.04
N PRO A 91 19.77 -25.90 -11.96
CA PRO A 91 19.59 -26.11 -13.39
C PRO A 91 19.42 -27.61 -13.71
N GLY A 92 18.26 -28.00 -14.26
CA GLY A 92 17.91 -29.41 -14.56
C GLY A 92 17.05 -30.12 -13.50
N ALA A 93 16.65 -29.47 -12.40
CA ALA A 93 15.68 -30.01 -11.45
C ALA A 93 14.28 -30.16 -12.09
N PRO A 94 13.42 -31.09 -11.60
CA PRO A 94 12.06 -31.24 -12.10
C PRO A 94 11.31 -29.91 -12.02
N GLN A 95 10.87 -29.38 -13.17
CA GLN A 95 10.31 -28.02 -13.23
C GLN A 95 9.15 -27.84 -12.24
N GLY A 96 8.33 -28.87 -12.04
CA GLY A 96 7.14 -28.82 -11.19
C GLY A 96 7.36 -28.43 -9.72
N GLN A 97 8.55 -28.66 -9.14
CA GLN A 97 8.86 -28.28 -7.75
C GLN A 97 9.30 -26.82 -7.60
N CYS A 98 9.73 -26.21 -8.71
CA CYS A 98 10.32 -24.87 -8.76
C CYS A 98 9.50 -23.91 -9.62
N THR A 99 8.25 -24.28 -9.88
CA THR A 99 7.27 -23.50 -10.65
C THR A 99 6.22 -22.95 -9.72
N ALA A 100 6.09 -21.63 -9.69
CA ALA A 100 4.90 -20.97 -9.16
C ALA A 100 4.02 -20.57 -10.36
N ALA A 101 2.76 -21.00 -10.39
CA ALA A 101 1.85 -20.64 -11.48
C ALA A 101 1.62 -19.11 -11.47
N ILE A 102 1.85 -18.45 -12.62
CA ILE A 102 1.76 -16.98 -12.74
C ILE A 102 0.68 -16.50 -13.72
N ALA A 103 0.13 -17.39 -14.55
CA ALA A 103 -1.08 -17.16 -15.35
C ALA A 103 -1.55 -18.48 -15.97
N GLY A 104 -2.82 -18.85 -15.77
CA GLY A 104 -3.38 -20.08 -16.35
C GLY A 104 -2.57 -21.34 -15.99
N THR A 105 -2.81 -22.44 -16.70
CA THR A 105 -2.11 -23.73 -16.46
C THR A 105 -0.79 -23.86 -17.21
N ASP A 106 -0.35 -22.83 -17.96
CA ASP A 106 0.78 -22.91 -18.89
C ASP A 106 1.91 -21.91 -18.63
N SER A 107 1.73 -20.89 -17.78
CA SER A 107 2.77 -19.92 -17.43
C SER A 107 3.21 -20.09 -15.98
N ALA A 108 4.50 -20.39 -15.77
CA ALA A 108 5.09 -20.55 -14.45
C ALA A 108 6.31 -19.64 -14.25
N ALA A 109 6.35 -18.95 -13.11
CA ALA A 109 7.56 -18.36 -12.58
C ALA A 109 8.50 -19.49 -12.15
N GLN A 110 9.71 -19.50 -12.70
CA GLN A 110 10.68 -20.57 -12.46
C GLN A 110 11.82 -20.11 -11.55
N GLY A 111 12.10 -20.90 -10.52
CA GLY A 111 13.29 -20.79 -9.68
C GLY A 111 13.54 -19.40 -9.09
N VAL A 112 14.80 -18.98 -9.05
CA VAL A 112 15.23 -17.69 -8.46
C VAL A 112 14.52 -16.49 -9.11
N GLY A 113 14.14 -16.56 -10.39
CA GLY A 113 13.48 -15.45 -11.09
C GLY A 113 12.04 -15.16 -10.64
N ALA A 114 11.44 -16.02 -9.81
CA ALA A 114 10.05 -15.90 -9.38
C ALA A 114 9.73 -14.60 -8.64
N TRP A 115 10.73 -14.02 -7.94
CA TRP A 115 10.54 -12.76 -7.21
C TRP A 115 10.05 -11.62 -8.10
N LYS A 116 10.45 -11.59 -9.39
CA LYS A 116 10.03 -10.53 -10.31
C LYS A 116 8.53 -10.56 -10.55
N TYR A 117 7.97 -11.75 -10.71
CA TYR A 117 6.53 -11.92 -10.89
C TYR A 117 5.75 -11.64 -9.61
N ASP A 118 6.30 -12.03 -8.46
CA ASP A 118 5.72 -11.73 -7.15
C ASP A 118 5.66 -10.22 -6.89
N VAL A 119 6.74 -9.49 -7.24
CA VAL A 119 6.77 -8.03 -7.19
C VAL A 119 5.77 -7.41 -8.17
N LEU A 120 5.65 -7.93 -9.39
CA LEU A 120 4.68 -7.45 -10.39
C LEU A 120 3.24 -7.66 -9.92
N GLY A 121 2.94 -8.80 -9.29
CA GLY A 121 1.63 -9.14 -8.76
C GLY A 121 1.29 -8.50 -7.40
N ALA A 122 2.20 -7.75 -6.78
CA ALA A 122 2.02 -7.24 -5.42
C ALA A 122 0.78 -6.35 -5.25
N LEU A 123 0.53 -5.43 -6.20
CA LEU A 123 -0.65 -4.56 -6.18
C LEU A 123 -1.95 -5.36 -6.35
N ASP A 124 -1.94 -6.37 -7.21
CA ASP A 124 -3.13 -7.17 -7.53
C ASP A 124 -3.45 -8.14 -6.39
N HIS A 125 -2.44 -8.79 -5.81
CA HIS A 125 -2.59 -9.64 -4.61
C HIS A 125 -3.12 -8.85 -3.41
N ALA A 126 -2.56 -7.67 -3.16
CA ALA A 126 -3.06 -6.78 -2.12
C ALA A 126 -4.51 -6.36 -2.40
N SER A 127 -4.86 -6.05 -3.65
CA SER A 127 -6.23 -5.70 -4.04
C SER A 127 -7.20 -6.87 -3.85
N GLU A 128 -6.81 -8.08 -4.25
CA GLU A 128 -7.61 -9.30 -4.13
C GLU A 128 -8.01 -9.56 -2.68
N ALA A 129 -7.13 -9.31 -1.71
CA ALA A 129 -7.41 -9.44 -0.28
C ALA A 129 -8.58 -8.57 0.20
N PHE A 130 -8.86 -7.44 -0.48
CA PHE A 130 -10.04 -6.60 -0.23
C PHE A 130 -11.26 -7.06 -1.01
N LEU A 131 -11.07 -7.47 -2.27
CA LEU A 131 -12.15 -7.94 -3.14
C LEU A 131 -12.78 -9.25 -2.63
N LYS A 132 -12.04 -10.05 -1.87
CA LYS A 132 -12.52 -11.27 -1.21
C LYS A 132 -13.23 -11.04 0.13
N ARG A 133 -13.24 -9.82 0.67
CA ARG A 133 -13.94 -9.52 1.94
C ARG A 133 -15.45 -9.67 1.74
N ASP A 134 -16.17 -10.02 2.81
CA ASP A 134 -17.63 -9.96 2.85
C ASP A 134 -18.09 -8.49 2.91
N ALA A 135 -17.94 -7.77 1.80
CA ALA A 135 -18.28 -6.37 1.65
C ALA A 135 -18.64 -6.08 0.18
N LYS A 136 -19.52 -5.11 -0.04
CA LYS A 136 -19.88 -4.67 -1.39
C LYS A 136 -18.80 -3.72 -1.92
N VAL A 137 -18.14 -4.09 -3.01
CA VAL A 137 -17.27 -3.18 -3.76
C VAL A 137 -18.13 -2.10 -4.41
N THR A 138 -17.90 -0.83 -4.05
CA THR A 138 -18.63 0.32 -4.59
C THR A 138 -17.78 1.15 -5.54
N TYR A 139 -16.46 1.02 -5.47
CA TYR A 139 -15.51 1.63 -6.40
C TYR A 139 -14.25 0.77 -6.49
N PHE A 140 -13.75 0.56 -7.70
CA PHE A 140 -12.43 -0.02 -7.94
C PHE A 140 -11.85 0.60 -9.22
N ALA A 141 -10.72 1.29 -9.10
CA ALA A 141 -10.09 1.95 -10.24
C ALA A 141 -8.58 2.05 -10.10
N TRP A 142 -7.94 2.40 -11.22
CA TRP A 142 -6.57 2.89 -11.24
C TRP A 142 -6.46 4.23 -10.50
N ALA A 143 -5.38 4.41 -9.75
CA ALA A 143 -5.13 5.61 -8.97
C ALA A 143 -3.64 6.01 -9.00
N THR A 144 -3.36 7.25 -8.62
CA THR A 144 -1.98 7.75 -8.43
C THR A 144 -1.89 8.70 -7.26
N ILE A 145 -0.79 8.59 -6.52
CA ILE A 145 -0.35 9.62 -5.57
C ILE A 145 1.01 10.09 -6.05
N ASP A 146 1.17 11.38 -6.34
CA ASP A 146 2.42 11.95 -6.85
C ASP A 146 3.02 11.20 -8.07
N ARG A 147 2.13 10.74 -8.96
CA ARG A 147 2.41 9.90 -10.14
C ARG A 147 2.85 8.46 -9.86
N ILE A 148 2.88 8.04 -8.61
CA ILE A 148 3.15 6.64 -8.26
C ILE A 148 1.85 5.85 -8.41
N VAL A 149 1.84 4.95 -9.40
CA VAL A 149 0.66 4.18 -9.79
C VAL A 149 0.21 3.24 -8.68
N GLY A 150 -1.11 3.06 -8.59
CA GLY A 150 -1.74 2.21 -7.60
C GLY A 150 -3.18 1.84 -7.95
N ARG A 151 -3.88 1.33 -6.94
CA ARG A 151 -5.30 0.96 -6.96
C ARG A 151 -6.05 1.70 -5.87
N GLN A 152 -7.27 2.12 -6.18
CA GLN A 152 -8.20 2.66 -5.19
C GLN A 152 -9.43 1.76 -5.12
N ILE A 153 -9.80 1.37 -3.91
CA ILE A 153 -10.94 0.48 -3.63
C ILE A 153 -11.81 1.12 -2.56
N HIS A 154 -13.12 1.23 -2.82
CA HIS A 154 -14.11 1.56 -1.80
C HIS A 154 -15.05 0.37 -1.57
N LEU A 155 -15.33 0.11 -0.30
CA LEU A 155 -16.18 -0.98 0.15
C LEU A 155 -17.29 -0.43 1.06
N THR A 156 -18.48 -1.02 0.96
CA THR A 156 -19.51 -0.93 2.01
C THR A 156 -19.56 -2.27 2.75
N ASN A 157 -19.25 -2.24 4.04
CA ASN A 157 -19.19 -3.42 4.90
C ASN A 157 -20.61 -3.85 5.36
N PRO A 158 -20.79 -5.06 5.95
CA PRO A 158 -22.11 -5.55 6.37
C PRO A 158 -22.79 -4.65 7.42
N ASP A 159 -22.00 -4.06 8.32
CA ASP A 159 -22.45 -3.08 9.33
C ASP A 159 -22.73 -1.68 8.77
N GLN A 160 -22.72 -1.52 7.44
CA GLN A 160 -22.87 -0.27 6.70
C GLN A 160 -21.74 0.75 6.90
N SER A 161 -20.67 0.40 7.62
CA SER A 161 -19.44 1.19 7.60
C SER A 161 -18.83 1.17 6.19
N ARG A 162 -18.06 2.21 5.86
CA ARG A 162 -17.40 2.32 4.55
C ARG A 162 -15.90 2.28 4.73
N THR A 163 -15.25 1.44 3.94
CA THR A 163 -13.78 1.31 3.90
C THR A 163 -13.25 1.92 2.61
N PHE A 164 -12.21 2.71 2.73
CA PHE A 164 -11.51 3.40 1.66
C PHE A 164 -10.06 2.98 1.64
N VAL A 165 -9.58 2.49 0.49
CA VAL A 165 -8.26 1.88 0.36
C VAL A 165 -7.52 2.50 -0.81
N GLN A 166 -6.24 2.83 -0.59
CA GLN A 166 -5.29 3.18 -1.64
C GLN A 166 -4.06 2.27 -1.52
N ILE A 167 -3.70 1.60 -2.62
CA ILE A 167 -2.60 0.63 -2.67
C ILE A 167 -1.59 1.13 -3.69
N HIS A 168 -0.36 1.39 -3.29
CA HIS A 168 0.69 1.96 -4.14
C HIS A 168 2.01 1.25 -3.92
N MET A 169 2.91 1.32 -4.91
CA MET A 169 4.22 0.70 -4.82
C MET A 169 5.31 1.62 -5.34
N LEU A 170 6.33 1.88 -4.51
CA LEU A 170 7.49 2.71 -4.85
C LEU A 170 8.78 1.93 -4.59
N GLU A 171 9.60 1.71 -5.61
CA GLU A 171 10.91 1.05 -5.48
C GLU A 171 10.84 -0.26 -4.67
N ASN A 172 9.92 -1.15 -5.05
CA ASN A 172 9.62 -2.40 -4.37
C ASN A 172 9.22 -2.24 -2.89
N ARG A 173 8.56 -1.13 -2.54
CA ARG A 173 7.89 -0.95 -1.24
C ARG A 173 6.40 -0.81 -1.48
N LEU A 174 5.63 -1.75 -0.95
CA LEU A 174 4.18 -1.76 -1.08
C LEU A 174 3.56 -1.02 0.11
N TYR A 175 2.61 -0.14 -0.18
CA TYR A 175 1.86 0.65 0.79
C TYR A 175 0.37 0.40 0.61
N ILE A 176 -0.34 0.13 1.70
CA ILE A 176 -1.80 0.03 1.74
C ILE A 176 -2.29 1.03 2.78
N PHE A 177 -2.93 2.10 2.32
CA PHE A 177 -3.60 3.08 3.17
C PHE A 177 -5.08 2.70 3.26
N GLU A 178 -5.55 2.32 4.44
CA GLU A 178 -6.93 1.87 4.68
C GLU A 178 -7.58 2.74 5.76
N ALA A 179 -8.77 3.27 5.48
CA ALA A 179 -9.60 3.96 6.47
C ALA A 179 -11.03 3.43 6.44
N THR A 180 -11.58 3.13 7.62
CA THR A 180 -12.98 2.74 7.79
C THR A 180 -13.70 3.78 8.63
N VAL A 181 -14.83 4.27 8.12
CA VAL A 181 -15.70 5.24 8.79
C VAL A 181 -17.10 4.67 9.01
N PRO A 182 -17.82 5.08 10.08
CA PRO A 182 -19.18 4.62 10.35
C PRO A 182 -20.18 4.94 9.22
N PRO A 183 -21.37 4.30 9.26
CA PRO A 183 -22.46 4.64 8.36
C PRO A 183 -22.79 6.14 8.45
N ARG A 184 -22.99 6.79 7.29
CA ARG A 184 -23.37 8.21 7.17
C ARG A 184 -22.35 9.24 7.69
N ALA A 185 -21.21 8.83 8.24
CA ALA A 185 -20.11 9.75 8.54
C ALA A 185 -19.55 10.42 7.26
N PRO A 186 -18.88 11.57 7.35
CA PRO A 186 -18.07 12.06 6.24
C PRO A 186 -17.02 11.03 5.79
N GLU A 187 -16.63 11.06 4.52
CA GLU A 187 -15.50 10.27 4.05
C GLU A 187 -14.19 10.74 4.71
N PRO A 188 -13.19 9.86 4.89
CA PRO A 188 -11.92 10.19 5.54
C PRO A 188 -10.99 11.00 4.61
N GLY A 189 -11.49 12.09 4.02
CA GLY A 189 -10.83 12.84 2.95
C GLY A 189 -9.43 13.36 3.31
N LEU A 190 -9.24 13.86 4.55
CA LEU A 190 -7.93 14.35 4.99
C LEU A 190 -6.89 13.22 5.06
N PHE A 191 -7.29 12.01 5.47
CA PHE A 191 -6.43 10.83 5.42
C PHE A 191 -6.19 10.35 3.99
N GLN A 192 -7.22 10.35 3.13
CA GLN A 192 -7.10 9.86 1.75
C GLN A 192 -6.24 10.76 0.86
N GLN A 193 -6.28 12.08 1.05
CA GLN A 193 -5.59 13.04 0.18
C GLN A 193 -4.19 13.43 0.66
N SER A 194 -3.81 13.04 1.87
CA SER A 194 -2.53 13.40 2.48
C SER A 194 -1.36 12.44 2.28
N PRO A 195 -1.49 11.16 1.87
CA PRO A 195 -0.32 10.31 1.79
C PRO A 195 0.65 10.85 0.74
N ARG A 196 1.94 10.87 1.08
CA ARG A 196 3.04 11.09 0.13
C ARG A 196 4.15 10.09 0.40
N PHE A 197 4.95 9.83 -0.63
CA PHE A 197 6.11 8.95 -0.53
C PHE A 197 7.39 9.76 -0.44
N LEU A 198 8.39 9.19 0.22
CA LEU A 198 9.66 9.84 0.48
C LEU A 198 10.81 9.11 -0.24
N ASP A 199 11.88 9.83 -0.53
CA ASP A 199 13.15 9.25 -0.97
C ASP A 199 13.95 8.70 0.23
N ALA A 200 15.15 8.20 -0.04
CA ALA A 200 16.06 7.69 0.98
C ALA A 200 16.48 8.74 2.04
N TYR A 201 16.31 10.02 1.75
CA TYR A 201 16.69 11.14 2.61
C TYR A 201 15.48 11.79 3.31
N GLY A 202 14.29 11.20 3.17
CA GLY A 202 13.06 11.71 3.77
C GLY A 202 12.43 12.88 3.01
N LYS A 203 12.82 13.13 1.76
CA LYS A 203 12.22 14.19 0.93
C LYS A 203 11.05 13.65 0.11
N PRO A 204 9.94 14.40 -0.04
CA PRO A 204 8.83 13.98 -0.89
C PRO A 204 9.25 13.70 -2.33
N VAL A 205 8.76 12.59 -2.88
CA VAL A 205 8.99 12.18 -4.28
C VAL A 205 7.75 12.46 -5.10
N ARG A 206 7.95 13.07 -6.26
CA ARG A 206 6.94 13.19 -7.32
C ARG A 206 7.63 13.05 -8.67
N TYR A 207 7.08 12.19 -9.52
CA TYR A 207 7.62 11.98 -10.87
C TYR A 207 6.97 12.91 -11.90
N PRO A 208 7.66 13.22 -13.01
CA PRO A 208 7.08 14.00 -14.11
C PRO A 208 5.99 13.24 -14.86
N ASP A 209 6.07 11.91 -14.92
CA ASP A 209 5.09 10.99 -15.51
C ASP A 209 4.78 9.83 -14.55
N ASN A 210 3.79 9.01 -14.89
CA ASN A 210 3.35 7.86 -14.10
C ASN A 210 4.49 6.85 -13.90
N TYR A 211 4.91 6.69 -12.64
CA TYR A 211 5.84 5.67 -12.21
C TYR A 211 5.09 4.36 -11.97
N MET A 212 5.51 3.30 -12.65
CA MET A 212 5.04 1.94 -12.42
C MET A 212 6.20 1.13 -11.84
N ASN A 213 6.00 0.50 -10.68
CA ASN A 213 7.07 -0.28 -10.06
C ASN A 213 7.64 -1.34 -11.02
N MET A 214 8.97 -1.57 -10.97
CA MET A 214 9.76 -2.43 -11.88
C MET A 214 9.88 -1.96 -13.34
N TYR A 215 9.09 -0.99 -13.77
CA TYR A 215 9.24 -0.35 -15.07
C TYR A 215 9.79 1.06 -14.81
N GLY A 216 11.08 1.26 -15.09
CA GLY A 216 11.64 2.62 -15.10
C GLY A 216 10.85 3.54 -16.04
N ILE A 217 11.19 4.84 -16.09
CA ILE A 217 10.62 5.72 -17.12
C ILE A 217 10.85 5.06 -18.47
N PRO A 218 9.81 4.69 -19.24
CA PRO A 218 10.01 4.00 -20.50
C PRO A 218 10.89 4.87 -21.41
N GLU A 219 12.01 4.33 -21.89
CA GLU A 219 12.72 4.96 -23.00
C GLU A 219 11.79 4.90 -24.21
N ALA A 220 11.52 6.06 -24.83
CA ALA A 220 10.75 6.10 -26.05
C ALA A 220 11.49 5.27 -27.12
N SER A 221 10.86 4.21 -27.64
CA SER A 221 11.37 3.52 -28.81
C SER A 221 11.60 4.56 -29.92
N PRO A 222 12.79 4.63 -30.54
CA PRO A 222 12.96 5.48 -31.71
C PRO A 222 11.90 5.09 -32.74
N ALA A 223 11.31 6.09 -33.37
CA ALA A 223 10.29 5.89 -34.40
C ALA A 223 10.79 4.82 -35.38
N ARG A 224 9.96 3.82 -35.70
CA ARG A 224 10.31 2.84 -36.73
C ARG A 224 10.57 3.63 -38.01
N HIS A 225 11.83 3.72 -38.43
CA HIS A 225 12.14 4.11 -39.80
C HIS A 225 11.52 3.04 -40.69
N GLY A 226 10.38 3.36 -41.29
CA GLY A 226 9.77 2.51 -42.30
C GLY A 226 10.82 2.29 -43.38
N THR A 227 11.19 1.02 -43.59
CA THR A 227 11.94 0.62 -44.78
C THR A 227 11.07 0.92 -45.99
N GLN A 228 11.25 2.08 -46.61
CA GLN A 228 10.94 2.24 -48.02
C GLN A 228 12.02 1.49 -48.78
N THR A 229 11.69 0.27 -49.18
CA THR A 229 12.46 -0.49 -50.18
C THR A 229 12.25 0.18 -51.54
N PRO A 230 13.30 0.29 -52.40
CA PRO A 230 13.19 0.91 -53.72
C PRO A 230 12.25 0.17 -54.67
#